data_AF-A0A8S3ZZE6-F1
#
_entry.id   AF-A0A8S3ZZE6-F1
#
_cell.length_a   1.000
_cell.length_b   1.000
_cell.length_c   1.000
_cell.angle_alpha   90.00
_cell.angle_beta   90.00
_cell.angle_gamma   90.00
#
_symmetry.space_group_name_H-M   'P 1'
#
loop_
_entity.id
_entity.type
_entity.pdbx_description
1 polymer ?
#
loop_
_entity_poly.entity_id
_entity_poly.type
_entity_poly.pdbx_seq_one_letter_code
_entity_poly.pdbx_strand_id
1 'polypeptide(L)'
;MKCVLLLLLLGLCVLAVSTELSRMKRHYQRGYRGGGGRGGGYRGGHGGGHGGGRGGGHGGSQSGSQSGGQSRGHGGGRGGGRGGGRGGGRGRCGPGRYVSTGGTVGTDHVGTVVDPNGWWQRPQSTEEVEKCSAIADIILVLDTSSSMSRAEFDLEEEFAVKLSEHFNVGAAEARFGTVSFSDRVQLGFKLGTYSSSDALKTALRKTAYLAGGTKTYLALDYIRVNRLFDTSNGARELSSKIVVVLTDGYSDNRTGTKTAATALKNTGVTVISVGIGGGLQEELKNIASDTNYVFSADNFNCLGRIEKRVAASICSVPETQGYVKPTDPESHMCPEGFEPNPNNPSTCIDLDECETHSPCEQVCVNIPGSVRCTCRGGYSIDPEDTTRCKALSPCTDLVDIVFLIDESGSIGIDNFEVQQKFVAKLTEHFNVGYKGARFGALLFATKVQKLFDLDTYSSQADIASSLIGAEYGEGGTNTHLGLNYIADNHMFSTSKGGRSNAPDVVIALTDGDCSNSEEMKRASARLKDQGVRVLAVGIGDQVNTHELVEMASSSEDVFAVSEFALLDYIEESLTNRICPSTSR
;
A
#
# COMPACT_ATOMS: atom_id res chain seq x y z
N MET A 1 28.61 42.87 -20.02
CA MET A 1 29.14 42.74 -18.65
C MET A 1 28.19 42.05 -17.66
N LYS A 2 26.87 42.33 -17.65
CA LYS A 2 25.93 41.70 -16.70
C LYS A 2 25.71 40.18 -16.91
N CYS A 3 25.71 39.67 -18.15
CA CYS A 3 25.59 38.22 -18.40
C CYS A 3 26.82 37.39 -17.99
N VAL A 4 28.02 37.98 -18.05
CA VAL A 4 29.26 37.29 -17.65
C VAL A 4 29.33 37.14 -16.13
N LEU A 5 28.80 38.12 -15.38
CA LEU A 5 28.70 38.06 -13.93
C LEU A 5 27.69 37.01 -13.46
N LEU A 6 26.57 36.83 -14.19
CA LEU A 6 25.55 35.82 -13.88
C LEU A 6 26.06 34.39 -14.13
N LEU A 7 26.82 34.19 -15.21
CA LEU A 7 27.45 32.89 -15.51
C LEU A 7 28.57 32.53 -14.50
N LEU A 8 29.32 33.51 -14.01
CA LEU A 8 30.33 33.30 -12.96
C LEU A 8 29.69 32.97 -11.60
N LEU A 9 28.55 33.59 -11.26
CA LEU A 9 27.81 33.31 -10.03
C LEU A 9 27.14 31.92 -10.05
N LEU A 10 26.61 31.50 -11.20
CA LEU A 10 26.07 30.14 -11.39
C LEU A 10 27.17 29.08 -11.32
N GLY A 11 28.35 29.33 -11.91
CA GLY A 11 29.51 28.42 -11.84
C GLY A 11 30.04 28.22 -10.42
N LEU A 12 30.07 29.28 -9.60
CA LEU A 12 30.47 29.20 -8.19
C LEU A 12 29.46 28.43 -7.33
N CYS A 13 28.17 28.51 -7.66
CA CYS A 13 27.11 27.79 -6.95
C CYS A 13 27.16 26.28 -7.22
N VAL A 14 27.40 25.88 -8.47
CA VAL A 14 27.55 24.45 -8.86
C VAL A 14 28.79 23.81 -8.22
N LEU A 15 29.90 24.55 -8.12
CA LEU A 15 31.11 24.08 -7.44
C LEU A 15 30.89 23.89 -5.93
N ALA A 16 30.18 24.82 -5.27
CA ALA A 16 29.89 24.73 -3.84
C ALA A 16 29.01 23.52 -3.49
N VAL A 17 27.98 23.25 -4.29
CA VAL A 17 27.07 22.09 -4.12
C VAL A 17 27.81 20.77 -4.38
N SER A 18 28.70 20.73 -5.36
CA SER A 18 29.50 19.54 -5.66
C SER A 18 30.51 19.18 -4.55
N THR A 19 31.10 20.19 -3.88
CA THR A 19 32.00 19.95 -2.72
C THR A 19 31.26 19.40 -1.51
N GLU A 20 30.01 19.83 -1.28
CA GLU A 20 29.24 19.42 -0.10
C GLU A 20 28.60 18.04 -0.27
N LEU A 21 28.17 17.69 -1.49
CA LEU A 21 27.81 16.31 -1.86
C LEU A 21 29.01 15.34 -1.72
N SER A 22 30.22 15.80 -2.03
CA SER A 22 31.46 15.03 -1.86
C SER A 22 31.92 14.91 -0.40
N ARG A 23 31.48 15.82 0.49
CA ARG A 23 31.67 15.70 1.95
C ARG A 23 30.64 14.76 2.58
N MET A 24 29.38 14.80 2.15
CA MET A 24 28.33 13.88 2.62
C MET A 24 28.64 12.42 2.26
N LYS A 25 29.10 12.14 1.04
CA LYS A 25 29.52 10.77 0.64
C LYS A 25 30.68 10.21 1.49
N ARG A 26 31.58 11.06 2.00
CA ARG A 26 32.69 10.65 2.87
C ARG A 26 32.27 10.38 4.32
N HIS A 27 31.19 10.98 4.80
CA HIS A 27 30.61 10.65 6.10
C HIS A 27 29.80 9.36 6.07
N TYR A 28 29.08 9.10 4.98
CA TYR A 28 28.29 7.88 4.82
C TYR A 28 29.16 6.60 4.71
N GLN A 29 30.34 6.69 4.08
CA GLN A 29 31.26 5.53 3.94
C GLN A 29 32.17 5.28 5.15
N ARG A 30 32.21 6.17 6.16
CA ARG A 30 33.04 6.00 7.38
C ARG A 30 32.32 5.31 8.55
N GLY A 31 31.02 5.05 8.46
CA GLY A 31 30.25 4.36 9.50
C GLY A 31 30.33 2.83 9.51
N TYR A 32 30.93 2.22 8.48
CA TYR A 32 30.98 0.76 8.31
C TYR A 32 32.42 0.26 8.09
N ARG A 33 33.30 0.42 9.08
CA ARG A 33 34.51 -0.40 9.22
C ARG A 33 35.21 -0.15 10.57
N GLY A 34 35.22 -1.17 11.44
CA GLY A 34 36.25 -1.34 12.46
C GLY A 34 35.73 -1.48 13.89
N GLY A 35 35.56 -2.73 14.33
CA GLY A 35 35.26 -3.06 15.73
C GLY A 35 35.56 -4.51 16.08
N GLY A 36 36.70 -5.04 15.65
CA GLY A 36 37.18 -6.38 16.00
C GLY A 36 38.57 -6.33 16.65
N GLY A 37 38.63 -6.69 17.93
CA GLY A 37 39.72 -7.48 18.53
C GLY A 37 40.98 -6.77 19.07
N ARG A 38 41.15 -6.86 20.41
CA ARG A 38 42.37 -7.08 21.26
C ARG A 38 42.12 -6.34 22.59
N GLY A 39 42.28 -6.89 23.79
CA GLY A 39 43.09 -7.99 24.30
C GLY A 39 43.94 -7.46 25.46
N GLY A 40 43.66 -7.91 26.69
CA GLY A 40 44.41 -7.63 27.93
C GLY A 40 43.44 -7.41 29.11
N GLY A 41 43.43 -8.15 30.22
CA GLY A 41 44.39 -9.06 30.81
C GLY A 41 44.82 -8.51 32.17
N TYR A 42 44.04 -8.75 33.25
CA TYR A 42 44.53 -8.66 34.63
C TYR A 42 43.82 -9.66 35.55
N ARG A 43 44.65 -10.28 36.40
CA ARG A 43 44.41 -11.39 37.35
C ARG A 43 43.70 -10.95 38.63
N GLY A 44 43.05 -11.94 39.27
CA GLY A 44 42.76 -12.05 40.71
C GLY A 44 41.30 -12.49 40.90
N GLY A 45 40.92 -13.61 41.54
CA GLY A 45 41.59 -14.50 42.48
C GLY A 45 40.70 -14.62 43.73
N HIS A 46 40.35 -15.85 44.14
CA HIS A 46 39.50 -16.30 45.28
C HIS A 46 37.98 -16.29 45.07
N GLY A 47 37.20 -17.32 45.40
CA GLY A 47 37.47 -18.64 45.97
C GLY A 47 36.16 -19.32 46.45
N GLY A 48 36.09 -20.66 46.37
CA GLY A 48 35.19 -21.59 47.11
C GLY A 48 33.67 -21.48 46.86
N GLY A 49 32.91 -22.51 46.46
CA GLY A 49 33.02 -23.93 46.77
C GLY A 49 32.14 -24.29 47.98
N HIS A 50 31.13 -25.14 47.78
CA HIS A 50 30.22 -25.87 48.71
C HIS A 50 28.74 -25.62 48.35
N GLY A 51 27.87 -26.60 48.11
CA GLY A 51 27.91 -28.03 48.39
C GLY A 51 26.73 -28.43 49.29
N GLY A 52 25.61 -28.80 48.67
CA GLY A 52 24.57 -29.77 49.10
C GLY A 52 24.10 -29.90 50.56
N GLY A 53 22.78 -29.87 50.72
CA GLY A 53 22.05 -31.06 51.16
C GLY A 53 21.39 -31.08 52.55
N ARG A 54 20.09 -31.45 52.54
CA ARG A 54 19.27 -32.10 53.60
C ARG A 54 18.98 -31.24 54.84
N GLY A 55 17.83 -31.24 55.48
CA GLY A 55 16.62 -32.06 55.43
C GLY A 55 15.96 -32.04 56.82
N GLY A 56 14.63 -32.11 56.88
CA GLY A 56 13.88 -32.53 58.08
C GLY A 56 13.40 -31.42 59.03
N GLY A 57 12.12 -31.50 59.41
CA GLY A 57 11.55 -30.70 60.51
C GLY A 57 10.03 -30.71 60.57
N HIS A 58 9.48 -31.71 61.27
CA HIS A 58 8.07 -31.98 61.57
C HIS A 58 7.38 -30.98 62.52
N GLY A 59 6.03 -31.01 62.52
CA GLY A 59 5.13 -30.65 63.63
C GLY A 59 4.04 -29.67 63.21
N GLY A 60 2.79 -30.09 62.93
CA GLY A 60 1.74 -30.42 63.91
C GLY A 60 0.95 -29.16 64.30
N SER A 61 -0.36 -29.07 64.45
CA SER A 61 -1.53 -29.96 64.33
C SER A 61 -2.75 -29.15 64.80
N GLN A 62 -3.92 -29.35 64.16
CA GLN A 62 -5.30 -29.24 64.70
C GLN A 62 -5.83 -27.82 65.09
N SER A 63 -7.12 -27.46 65.02
CA SER A 63 -8.42 -28.10 64.70
C SER A 63 -9.56 -27.04 64.69
N GLY A 64 -10.73 -27.38 64.12
CA GLY A 64 -12.05 -26.78 64.40
C GLY A 64 -12.80 -26.20 63.18
N SER A 65 -13.62 -26.97 62.43
CA SER A 65 -15.08 -27.23 62.55
C SER A 65 -15.97 -26.00 62.28
N GLN A 66 -16.87 -25.94 61.28
CA GLN A 66 -18.19 -26.59 61.17
C GLN A 66 -18.77 -26.38 59.73
N SER A 67 -19.19 -27.41 58.97
CA SER A 67 -20.58 -27.94 58.71
C SER A 67 -21.61 -26.91 58.21
N GLY A 68 -22.46 -27.11 57.19
CA GLY A 68 -22.91 -28.22 56.31
C GLY A 68 -23.81 -27.61 55.20
N GLY A 69 -24.41 -28.28 54.20
CA GLY A 69 -24.59 -29.70 53.89
C GLY A 69 -25.30 -29.88 52.52
N GLN A 70 -25.24 -31.12 52.01
CA GLN A 70 -26.19 -31.91 51.17
C GLN A 70 -26.76 -31.29 49.85
N SER A 71 -26.73 -31.94 48.68
CA SER A 71 -27.18 -33.31 48.36
C SER A 71 -26.61 -33.87 47.04
N ARG A 72 -26.32 -35.18 47.07
CA ARG A 72 -26.58 -36.31 46.12
C ARG A 72 -26.94 -35.96 44.65
N GLY A 73 -26.45 -36.64 43.61
CA GLY A 73 -25.66 -37.86 43.47
C GLY A 73 -25.86 -38.48 42.07
N HIS A 74 -24.86 -39.25 41.62
CA HIS A 74 -24.88 -40.43 40.71
C HIS A 74 -23.88 -40.44 39.53
N GLY A 75 -22.99 -41.46 39.59
CA GLY A 75 -22.34 -42.17 38.47
C GLY A 75 -21.18 -41.44 37.79
N GLY A 76 -19.91 -41.85 37.84
CA GLY A 76 -19.34 -43.19 37.95
C GLY A 76 -18.66 -43.57 36.62
N GLY A 77 -17.34 -43.36 36.51
CA GLY A 77 -16.55 -43.77 35.34
C GLY A 77 -15.09 -43.32 35.42
N ARG A 78 -14.23 -44.15 36.02
CA ARG A 78 -12.76 -43.99 36.04
C ARG A 78 -12.15 -44.45 34.71
N GLY A 79 -11.06 -43.82 34.28
CA GLY A 79 -10.14 -44.46 33.32
C GLY A 79 -9.04 -43.57 32.76
N GLY A 80 -7.86 -43.56 33.41
CA GLY A 80 -6.54 -43.64 32.78
C GLY A 80 -6.09 -42.54 31.81
N GLY A 81 -5.09 -41.76 32.23
CA GLY A 81 -4.31 -40.90 31.32
C GLY A 81 -3.39 -41.68 30.39
N ARG A 82 -2.93 -40.98 29.34
CA ARG A 82 -1.56 -40.98 28.80
C ARG A 82 -1.47 -39.99 27.63
N GLY A 83 -0.38 -39.25 27.59
CA GLY A 83 -0.05 -38.37 26.47
C GLY A 83 0.08 -39.13 25.16
N GLY A 84 -0.25 -38.46 24.07
CA GLY A 84 -0.08 -38.93 22.70
C GLY A 84 0.26 -37.73 21.83
N GLY A 85 1.37 -37.84 21.10
CA GLY A 85 1.95 -36.77 20.29
C GLY A 85 1.03 -36.28 19.17
N ARG A 86 1.33 -35.06 18.72
CA ARG A 86 0.75 -34.46 17.51
C ARG A 86 1.23 -35.26 16.29
N GLY A 87 0.44 -36.26 15.90
CA GLY A 87 0.55 -36.93 14.61
C GLY A 87 -0.16 -36.12 13.53
N GLY A 88 0.51 -35.93 12.39
CA GLY A 88 -0.05 -35.27 11.21
C GLY A 88 -1.33 -35.96 10.74
N GLY A 89 -2.45 -35.28 10.95
CA GLY A 89 -3.73 -35.65 10.35
C GLY A 89 -3.80 -35.11 8.94
N ARG A 90 -4.10 -35.97 7.96
CA ARG A 90 -4.49 -35.56 6.60
C ARG A 90 -5.74 -34.69 6.71
N GLY A 91 -5.57 -33.37 6.69
CA GLY A 91 -6.68 -32.42 6.73
C GLY A 91 -7.60 -32.66 5.54
N ARG A 92 -8.88 -32.94 5.78
CA ARG A 92 -9.88 -32.99 4.71
C ARG A 92 -10.02 -31.58 4.14
N CYS A 93 -9.74 -31.41 2.86
CA CYS A 93 -10.04 -30.17 2.14
C CYS A 93 -11.56 -30.01 2.04
N GLY A 94 -12.11 -28.93 2.62
CA GLY A 94 -13.53 -28.62 2.60
C GLY A 94 -14.09 -28.48 1.18
N PRO A 95 -15.42 -28.62 1.00
CA PRO A 95 -16.06 -28.27 -0.26
C PRO A 95 -15.89 -26.77 -0.50
N GLY A 96 -15.31 -26.37 -1.63
CA GLY A 96 -15.17 -24.96 -1.98
C GLY A 96 -16.53 -24.26 -1.93
N ARG A 97 -16.67 -23.19 -1.14
CA ARG A 97 -17.93 -22.44 -1.05
C ARG A 97 -18.15 -21.70 -2.37
N TYR A 98 -19.15 -22.17 -3.11
CA TYR A 98 -19.64 -21.57 -4.34
C TYR A 98 -20.70 -20.53 -3.95
N VAL A 99 -20.47 -19.24 -4.25
CA VAL A 99 -21.55 -18.24 -4.28
C VAL A 99 -21.94 -18.09 -5.74
N SER A 100 -22.88 -18.94 -6.16
CA SER A 100 -23.56 -18.82 -7.45
C SER A 100 -24.91 -18.15 -7.19
N THR A 101 -25.07 -16.94 -7.69
CA THR A 101 -26.39 -16.35 -7.90
C THR A 101 -27.11 -17.14 -9.00
N GLY A 102 -28.09 -17.96 -8.58
CA GLY A 102 -29.22 -18.40 -9.42
C GLY A 102 -28.94 -19.45 -10.50
N GLY A 103 -29.44 -20.67 -10.28
CA GLY A 103 -29.52 -21.68 -11.33
C GLY A 103 -29.77 -23.08 -10.77
N THR A 104 -30.88 -23.69 -11.17
CA THR A 104 -31.51 -24.92 -10.68
C THR A 104 -30.62 -26.17 -10.53
N VAL A 105 -30.97 -26.96 -9.52
CA VAL A 105 -30.42 -28.28 -9.13
C VAL A 105 -30.64 -29.33 -10.23
N GLY A 106 -29.58 -30.03 -10.63
CA GLY A 106 -29.62 -31.30 -11.35
C GLY A 106 -28.60 -32.26 -10.73
N THR A 107 -29.05 -33.43 -10.30
CA THR A 107 -28.24 -34.47 -9.64
C THR A 107 -27.57 -35.37 -10.67
N ASP A 108 -26.24 -35.47 -10.64
CA ASP A 108 -25.46 -36.39 -11.47
C ASP A 108 -25.60 -37.84 -10.99
N HIS A 109 -26.31 -38.65 -11.78
CA HIS A 109 -26.19 -40.10 -11.76
C HIS A 109 -25.12 -40.51 -12.76
N VAL A 110 -24.00 -41.05 -12.25
CA VAL A 110 -23.00 -41.76 -13.07
C VAL A 110 -23.62 -43.09 -13.53
N GLY A 111 -24.21 -43.09 -14.72
CA GLY A 111 -24.62 -44.29 -15.44
C GLY A 111 -23.50 -44.79 -16.33
N THR A 112 -22.92 -45.94 -16.00
CA THR A 112 -22.07 -46.72 -16.92
C THR A 112 -22.93 -47.26 -18.07
N VAL A 113 -22.68 -46.79 -19.29
CA VAL A 113 -23.15 -47.43 -20.52
C VAL A 113 -22.05 -48.34 -21.03
N VAL A 114 -22.33 -49.64 -21.07
CA VAL A 114 -21.50 -50.66 -21.73
C VAL A 114 -22.14 -50.93 -23.10
N ASP A 115 -21.43 -50.64 -24.19
CA ASP A 115 -21.85 -51.00 -25.56
C ASP A 115 -21.46 -52.47 -25.86
N PRO A 116 -22.35 -53.32 -26.41
CA PRO A 116 -22.06 -54.72 -26.73
C PRO A 116 -21.11 -54.97 -27.91
N ASN A 117 -20.65 -53.97 -28.68
CA ASN A 117 -20.10 -54.25 -30.01
C ASN A 117 -18.58 -54.25 -30.20
N GLY A 118 -17.73 -54.10 -29.18
CA GLY A 118 -16.35 -54.61 -29.24
C GLY A 118 -15.38 -54.06 -30.31
N TRP A 119 -15.29 -52.74 -30.48
CA TRP A 119 -14.20 -52.11 -31.26
C TRP A 119 -13.42 -51.14 -30.36
N TRP A 120 -12.12 -51.38 -30.20
CA TRP A 120 -11.20 -50.48 -29.49
C TRP A 120 -11.06 -49.17 -30.28
N GLN A 121 -11.67 -48.09 -29.82
CA GLN A 121 -11.28 -46.75 -30.25
C GLN A 121 -10.05 -46.32 -29.46
N ARG A 122 -9.00 -45.90 -30.19
CA ARG A 122 -7.84 -45.20 -29.60
C ARG A 122 -8.38 -44.03 -28.75
N PRO A 123 -7.82 -43.76 -27.55
CA PRO A 123 -8.19 -42.56 -26.81
C PRO A 123 -7.94 -41.36 -27.73
N GLN A 124 -8.99 -40.59 -27.99
CA GLN A 124 -8.87 -39.30 -28.65
C GLN A 124 -7.91 -38.44 -27.83
N SER A 125 -7.01 -37.77 -28.55
CA SER A 125 -6.06 -36.73 -28.14
C SER A 125 -6.21 -36.26 -26.70
N THR A 126 -5.13 -36.38 -25.92
CA THR A 126 -4.91 -35.54 -24.75
C THR A 126 -5.13 -34.09 -25.16
N GLU A 127 -6.23 -33.47 -24.74
CA GLU A 127 -6.39 -32.02 -24.84
C GLU A 127 -5.18 -31.40 -24.12
N GLU A 128 -4.29 -30.77 -24.88
CA GLU A 128 -3.24 -29.94 -24.29
C GLU A 128 -3.98 -28.83 -23.54
N VAL A 129 -3.80 -28.79 -22.21
CA VAL A 129 -4.36 -27.72 -21.38
C VAL A 129 -3.81 -26.40 -21.91
N GLU A 130 -4.66 -25.57 -22.51
CA GLU A 130 -4.27 -24.30 -23.09
C GLU A 130 -3.56 -23.45 -22.03
N LYS A 131 -2.27 -23.20 -22.25
CA LYS A 131 -1.44 -22.44 -21.32
C LYS A 131 -1.68 -20.96 -21.48
N CYS A 132 -1.56 -20.25 -20.37
CA CYS A 132 -1.61 -18.81 -20.33
C CYS A 132 -0.48 -18.21 -21.17
N SER A 133 -0.88 -17.41 -22.17
CA SER A 133 0.04 -16.67 -23.06
C SER A 133 0.14 -15.19 -22.66
N ALA A 134 -0.19 -14.85 -21.41
CA ALA A 134 -0.12 -13.47 -20.92
C ALA A 134 1.33 -12.96 -20.91
N ILE A 135 1.54 -11.71 -21.31
CA ILE A 135 2.84 -11.05 -21.22
C ILE A 135 2.97 -10.50 -19.81
N ALA A 136 3.30 -11.39 -18.87
CA ALA A 136 3.37 -11.06 -17.45
C ALA A 136 4.78 -11.21 -16.88
N ASP A 137 5.17 -10.26 -16.04
CA ASP A 137 6.33 -10.37 -15.18
C ASP A 137 5.82 -10.72 -13.78
N ILE A 138 6.09 -11.94 -13.33
CA ILE A 138 5.51 -12.54 -12.13
C ILE A 138 6.62 -12.76 -11.12
N ILE A 139 6.52 -12.14 -9.95
CA ILE A 139 7.39 -12.45 -8.81
C ILE A 139 6.59 -13.30 -7.81
N LEU A 140 7.06 -14.53 -7.58
CA LEU A 140 6.54 -15.39 -6.53
C LEU A 140 7.20 -15.02 -5.21
N VAL A 141 6.38 -14.77 -4.18
CA VAL A 141 6.84 -14.44 -2.83
C VAL A 141 6.50 -15.61 -1.92
N LEU A 142 7.54 -16.34 -1.49
CA LEU A 142 7.41 -17.60 -0.76
C LEU A 142 7.70 -17.40 0.74
N ASP A 143 6.78 -17.87 1.57
CA ASP A 143 6.93 -17.83 3.02
C ASP A 143 7.85 -18.97 3.47
N THR A 144 8.91 -18.63 4.18
CA THR A 144 9.89 -19.58 4.73
C THR A 144 10.01 -19.46 6.25
N SER A 145 8.98 -18.89 6.89
CA SER A 145 8.92 -18.71 8.33
C SER A 145 8.77 -20.04 9.08
N SER A 146 8.99 -19.96 10.40
CA SER A 146 9.01 -21.12 11.30
C SER A 146 7.63 -21.62 11.73
N SER A 147 6.54 -20.92 11.34
CA SER A 147 5.16 -21.42 11.46
C SER A 147 4.94 -22.68 10.62
N MET A 148 5.77 -22.84 9.58
CA MET A 148 5.73 -23.91 8.61
C MET A 148 6.84 -24.95 8.87
N SER A 149 6.55 -26.24 8.65
CA SER A 149 7.58 -27.28 8.62
C SER A 149 8.25 -27.38 7.24
N ARG A 150 9.44 -27.99 7.15
CA ARG A 150 10.09 -28.23 5.85
C ARG A 150 9.19 -29.00 4.87
N ALA A 151 8.40 -29.95 5.35
CA ALA A 151 7.49 -30.73 4.52
C ALA A 151 6.28 -29.91 4.02
N GLU A 152 5.86 -28.90 4.77
CA GLU A 152 4.83 -27.95 4.33
C GLU A 152 5.41 -26.96 3.32
N PHE A 153 6.66 -26.52 3.54
CA PHE A 153 7.38 -25.70 2.57
C PHE A 153 7.60 -26.44 1.25
N ASP A 154 7.87 -27.75 1.27
CA ASP A 154 7.95 -28.57 0.05
C ASP A 154 6.61 -28.54 -0.74
N LEU A 155 5.47 -28.45 -0.06
CA LEU A 155 4.15 -28.33 -0.71
C LEU A 155 3.89 -26.93 -1.27
N GLU A 156 4.41 -25.88 -0.62
CA GLU A 156 4.41 -24.52 -1.15
C GLU A 156 5.31 -24.38 -2.39
N GLU A 157 6.53 -24.93 -2.35
CA GLU A 157 7.45 -24.99 -3.51
C GLU A 157 6.79 -25.73 -4.67
N GLU A 158 6.15 -26.87 -4.40
CA GLU A 158 5.47 -27.64 -5.43
C GLU A 158 4.23 -26.90 -5.99
N PHE A 159 3.53 -26.11 -5.18
CA PHE A 159 2.48 -25.22 -5.69
C PHE A 159 3.06 -24.16 -6.64
N ALA A 160 4.15 -23.50 -6.26
CA ALA A 160 4.82 -22.51 -7.11
C ALA A 160 5.28 -23.12 -8.44
N VAL A 161 5.82 -24.34 -8.39
CA VAL A 161 6.20 -25.13 -9.57
C VAL A 161 4.99 -25.37 -10.46
N LYS A 162 3.92 -25.96 -9.93
CA LYS A 162 2.74 -26.31 -10.75
C LYS A 162 2.01 -25.08 -11.28
N LEU A 163 1.91 -24.02 -10.48
CA LEU A 163 1.42 -22.72 -10.93
C LEU A 163 2.18 -22.23 -12.17
N SER A 164 3.52 -22.35 -12.18
CA SER A 164 4.33 -21.96 -13.34
C SER A 164 4.11 -22.83 -14.59
N GLU A 165 3.60 -24.06 -14.45
CA GLU A 165 3.31 -24.96 -15.57
C GLU A 165 2.11 -24.51 -16.40
N HIS A 166 1.24 -23.68 -15.82
CA HIS A 166 0.12 -23.07 -16.51
C HIS A 166 0.50 -21.93 -17.45
N PHE A 167 1.77 -21.51 -17.48
CA PHE A 167 2.24 -20.40 -18.30
C PHE A 167 3.22 -20.89 -19.38
N ASN A 168 3.17 -20.23 -20.52
CA ASN A 168 4.30 -20.25 -21.44
C ASN A 168 5.40 -19.32 -20.88
N VAL A 169 6.62 -19.85 -20.73
CA VAL A 169 7.74 -19.15 -20.10
C VAL A 169 8.75 -18.79 -21.17
N GLY A 170 9.01 -17.50 -21.33
CA GLY A 170 9.84 -17.05 -22.44
C GLY A 170 10.08 -15.54 -22.45
N ALA A 171 10.94 -15.10 -23.37
CA ALA A 171 11.30 -13.68 -23.50
C ALA A 171 10.09 -12.79 -23.86
N ALA A 172 9.13 -13.34 -24.60
CA ALA A 172 7.89 -12.68 -25.05
C ALA A 172 6.62 -13.22 -24.35
N GLU A 173 6.77 -14.03 -23.30
CA GLU A 173 5.66 -14.70 -22.60
C GLU A 173 5.76 -14.39 -21.10
N ALA A 174 5.37 -15.29 -20.19
CA ALA A 174 5.56 -15.05 -18.77
C ALA A 174 7.04 -15.10 -18.38
N ARG A 175 7.49 -14.13 -17.59
CA ARG A 175 8.80 -14.13 -16.91
C ARG A 175 8.58 -14.30 -15.42
N PHE A 176 9.41 -15.12 -14.79
CA PHE A 176 9.32 -15.38 -13.36
C PHE A 176 10.55 -14.88 -12.62
N GLY A 177 10.31 -14.27 -11.46
CA GLY A 177 11.26 -14.03 -10.39
C GLY A 177 10.77 -14.72 -9.13
N THR A 178 11.66 -14.90 -8.15
CA THR A 178 11.26 -15.42 -6.84
C THR A 178 11.97 -14.69 -5.71
N VAL A 179 11.22 -14.43 -4.65
CA VAL A 179 11.69 -13.87 -3.39
C VAL A 179 11.16 -14.76 -2.29
N SER A 180 12.01 -15.14 -1.33
CA SER A 180 11.55 -15.81 -0.11
C SER A 180 11.74 -14.92 1.10
N PHE A 181 10.92 -15.11 2.13
CA PHE A 181 11.01 -14.30 3.35
C PHE A 181 10.79 -15.10 4.63
N SER A 182 11.43 -14.64 5.70
CA SER A 182 11.15 -15.00 7.09
C SER A 182 11.42 -13.78 7.98
N ASP A 183 12.45 -13.83 8.82
CA ASP A 183 13.02 -12.67 9.51
C ASP A 183 13.76 -11.71 8.58
N ARG A 184 14.14 -12.20 7.40
CA ARG A 184 14.90 -11.52 6.36
C ARG A 184 14.33 -11.90 4.99
N VAL A 185 14.68 -11.12 3.98
CA VAL A 185 14.31 -11.41 2.59
C VAL A 185 15.50 -11.97 1.84
N GLN A 186 15.27 -12.99 1.02
CA GLN A 186 16.25 -13.53 0.09
C GLN A 186 15.71 -13.48 -1.34
N LEU A 187 16.44 -12.81 -2.22
CA LEU A 187 16.20 -12.91 -3.66
C LEU A 187 16.67 -14.28 -4.14
N GLY A 188 15.76 -15.10 -4.67
CA GLY A 188 16.13 -16.37 -5.29
C GLY A 188 16.70 -16.14 -6.70
N PHE A 189 15.91 -15.51 -7.57
CA PHE A 189 16.36 -15.10 -8.90
C PHE A 189 15.50 -13.97 -9.46
N LYS A 190 16.08 -13.20 -10.39
CA LYS A 190 15.43 -12.06 -11.05
C LYS A 190 14.53 -12.51 -12.20
N LEU A 191 13.64 -11.62 -12.63
CA LEU A 191 12.84 -11.80 -13.84
C LEU A 191 13.73 -12.08 -15.06
N GLY A 192 13.27 -12.97 -15.94
CA GLY A 192 13.98 -13.32 -17.17
C GLY A 192 15.27 -14.14 -17.00
N THR A 193 15.62 -14.53 -15.76
CA THR A 193 16.80 -15.39 -15.51
C THR A 193 16.66 -16.76 -16.20
N TYR A 194 15.45 -17.31 -16.22
CA TYR A 194 15.14 -18.59 -16.84
C TYR A 194 14.09 -18.40 -17.94
N SER A 195 14.42 -18.86 -19.15
CA SER A 195 13.57 -18.79 -20.35
C SER A 195 12.95 -20.13 -20.73
N SER A 196 13.13 -21.18 -19.92
CA SER A 196 12.50 -22.48 -20.13
C SER A 196 11.76 -22.93 -18.88
N SER A 197 10.59 -23.55 -19.09
CA SER A 197 9.76 -24.07 -18.00
C SER A 197 10.57 -25.04 -17.11
N ASP A 198 11.34 -25.97 -17.68
CA ASP A 198 12.12 -26.93 -16.89
C ASP A 198 13.22 -26.30 -16.03
N ALA A 199 13.90 -25.27 -16.56
CA ALA A 199 14.92 -24.55 -15.80
C ALA A 199 14.29 -23.74 -14.66
N LEU A 200 13.14 -23.10 -14.91
CA LEU A 200 12.37 -22.39 -13.89
C LEU A 200 11.93 -23.33 -12.77
N LYS A 201 11.33 -24.48 -13.09
CA LYS A 201 10.92 -25.47 -12.08
C LYS A 201 12.10 -25.95 -11.23
N THR A 202 13.24 -26.19 -11.87
CA THR A 202 14.47 -26.58 -11.18
C THR A 202 14.96 -25.49 -10.23
N ALA A 203 14.84 -24.22 -10.62
CA ALA A 203 15.22 -23.09 -9.79
C ALA A 203 14.27 -22.87 -8.61
N LEU A 204 12.96 -22.99 -8.82
CA LEU A 204 11.95 -22.88 -7.77
C LEU A 204 12.16 -23.91 -6.66
N ARG A 205 12.46 -25.18 -7.02
CA ARG A 205 12.77 -26.27 -6.07
C ARG A 205 14.09 -26.11 -5.31
N LYS A 206 14.90 -25.11 -5.66
CA LYS A 206 16.17 -24.80 -4.97
C LYS A 206 16.03 -23.63 -4.01
N THR A 207 14.81 -23.14 -3.76
CA THR A 207 14.59 -22.04 -2.83
C THR A 207 15.01 -22.46 -1.43
N ALA A 208 15.78 -21.60 -0.75
CA ALA A 208 16.28 -21.92 0.58
C ALA A 208 15.18 -21.72 1.62
N TYR A 209 14.98 -22.74 2.45
CA TYR A 209 14.14 -22.64 3.65
C TYR A 209 14.93 -21.97 4.78
N LEU A 210 14.53 -20.75 5.17
CA LEU A 210 15.28 -19.93 6.12
C LEU A 210 14.91 -20.20 7.59
N ALA A 211 13.64 -20.48 7.87
CA ALA A 211 13.02 -20.39 9.19
C ALA A 211 13.12 -18.98 9.80
N GLY A 212 12.25 -18.65 10.76
CA GLY A 212 12.23 -17.35 11.44
C GLY A 212 10.81 -16.79 11.64
N GLY A 213 10.70 -15.50 11.93
CA GLY A 213 9.42 -14.77 11.96
C GLY A 213 8.75 -14.62 10.59
N THR A 214 7.54 -14.08 10.58
CA THR A 214 6.71 -13.94 9.37
C THR A 214 6.61 -12.46 9.02
N LYS A 215 7.57 -11.94 8.23
CA LYS A 215 7.65 -10.50 7.92
C LYS A 215 7.27 -10.21 6.48
N THR A 216 6.00 -10.43 6.15
CA THR A 216 5.45 -10.25 4.79
C THR A 216 5.72 -8.84 4.25
N TYR A 217 5.61 -7.82 5.11
CA TYR A 217 5.93 -6.43 4.76
C TYR A 217 7.35 -6.25 4.20
N LEU A 218 8.34 -6.96 4.76
CA LEU A 218 9.72 -6.86 4.28
C LEU A 218 9.86 -7.36 2.84
N ALA A 219 9.16 -8.43 2.47
CA ALA A 219 9.21 -8.97 1.12
C ALA A 219 8.64 -7.98 0.10
N LEU A 220 7.49 -7.38 0.43
CA LEU A 220 6.81 -6.39 -0.42
C LEU A 220 7.66 -5.12 -0.57
N ASP A 221 8.20 -4.60 0.53
CA ASP A 221 9.13 -3.47 0.49
C ASP A 221 10.42 -3.82 -0.26
N TYR A 222 10.95 -5.03 -0.08
CA TYR A 222 12.16 -5.46 -0.79
C TYR A 222 11.95 -5.44 -2.30
N ILE A 223 10.81 -5.94 -2.79
CA ILE A 223 10.44 -5.89 -4.22
C ILE A 223 10.42 -4.45 -4.72
N ARG A 224 9.75 -3.56 -3.97
CA ARG A 224 9.60 -2.15 -4.33
C ARG A 224 10.92 -1.38 -4.29
N VAL A 225 11.63 -1.43 -3.16
CA VAL A 225 12.85 -0.65 -2.89
C VAL A 225 14.02 -1.12 -3.74
N ASN A 226 14.16 -2.43 -3.98
CA ASN A 226 15.18 -2.95 -4.90
C ASN A 226 14.74 -2.93 -6.36
N ARG A 227 13.56 -2.33 -6.64
CA ARG A 227 13.08 -2.08 -7.99
C ARG A 227 13.04 -3.35 -8.83
N LEU A 228 12.54 -4.45 -8.27
CA LEU A 228 12.60 -5.75 -8.95
C LEU A 228 11.76 -5.82 -10.24
N PHE A 229 10.84 -4.87 -10.43
CA PHE A 229 10.09 -4.66 -11.66
C PHE A 229 10.69 -3.62 -12.62
N ASP A 230 11.91 -3.13 -12.36
CA ASP A 230 12.63 -2.30 -13.34
C ASP A 230 13.26 -3.16 -14.45
N THR A 231 13.45 -2.58 -15.62
CA THR A 231 14.15 -3.21 -16.76
C THR A 231 15.56 -3.68 -16.40
N SER A 232 16.25 -2.95 -15.52
CA SER A 232 17.56 -3.33 -14.97
C SER A 232 17.55 -4.64 -14.16
N ASN A 233 16.36 -5.07 -13.71
CA ASN A 233 16.13 -6.33 -13.00
C ASN A 233 15.37 -7.37 -13.85
N GLY A 234 15.33 -7.18 -15.16
CA GLY A 234 14.81 -8.15 -16.12
C GLY A 234 13.31 -8.07 -16.37
N ALA A 235 12.64 -7.08 -15.76
CA ALA A 235 11.27 -6.76 -16.11
C ALA A 235 11.17 -6.11 -17.49
N ARG A 236 9.97 -6.06 -18.05
CA ARG A 236 9.62 -5.39 -19.29
C ARG A 236 8.73 -4.23 -18.94
N GLU A 237 8.96 -3.05 -19.51
CA GLU A 237 8.17 -1.86 -19.20
C GLU A 237 6.67 -2.11 -19.33
N LEU A 238 6.25 -2.86 -20.36
CA LEU A 238 4.86 -2.98 -20.80
C LEU A 238 4.17 -4.31 -20.45
N SER A 239 4.78 -5.18 -19.65
CA SER A 239 4.15 -6.43 -19.18
C SER A 239 3.24 -6.19 -17.97
N SER A 240 2.25 -7.05 -17.70
CA SER A 240 1.59 -7.07 -16.38
C SER A 240 2.64 -7.27 -15.28
N LYS A 241 2.72 -6.39 -14.30
CA LYS A 241 3.60 -6.59 -13.12
C LYS A 241 2.79 -7.26 -12.02
N ILE A 242 3.13 -8.50 -11.68
CA ILE A 242 2.31 -9.32 -10.79
C ILE A 242 3.17 -9.89 -9.67
N VAL A 243 2.69 -9.74 -8.44
CA VAL A 243 3.25 -10.41 -7.26
C VAL A 243 2.25 -11.43 -6.75
N VAL A 244 2.70 -12.66 -6.55
CA VAL A 244 1.90 -13.71 -5.91
C VAL A 244 2.50 -14.00 -4.54
N VAL A 245 1.81 -13.58 -3.48
CA VAL A 245 2.23 -13.80 -2.10
C VAL A 245 1.64 -15.11 -1.59
N LEU A 246 2.51 -16.06 -1.26
CA LEU A 246 2.16 -17.27 -0.52
C LEU A 246 2.52 -17.07 0.95
N THR A 247 1.59 -17.41 1.84
CA THR A 247 1.83 -17.33 3.29
C THR A 247 0.84 -18.22 4.06
N ASP A 248 1.31 -18.85 5.13
CA ASP A 248 0.44 -19.49 6.14
C ASP A 248 0.03 -18.51 7.27
N GLY A 249 0.50 -17.26 7.14
CA GLY A 249 -0.05 -16.05 7.71
C GLY A 249 0.39 -15.68 9.13
N TYR A 250 -0.23 -14.62 9.64
CA TYR A 250 0.15 -13.84 10.84
C TYR A 250 1.46 -13.08 10.67
N SER A 251 1.50 -12.13 9.74
CA SER A 251 2.60 -11.17 9.73
C SER A 251 2.74 -10.54 11.11
N ASP A 252 3.96 -10.55 11.63
CA ASP A 252 4.30 -9.96 12.94
C ASP A 252 4.01 -8.44 12.97
N ASN A 253 3.83 -7.83 11.80
CA ASN A 253 3.40 -6.45 11.63
C ASN A 253 2.34 -6.32 10.51
N ARG A 254 1.08 -6.53 10.87
CA ARG A 254 -0.07 -6.43 9.94
C ARG A 254 -0.24 -5.04 9.34
N THR A 255 -0.09 -3.99 10.14
CA THR A 255 -0.19 -2.61 9.66
C THR A 255 0.90 -2.31 8.65
N GLY A 256 2.17 -2.64 8.97
CA GLY A 256 3.28 -2.50 8.03
C GLY A 256 3.10 -3.34 6.77
N THR A 257 2.45 -4.50 6.86
CA THR A 257 2.13 -5.34 5.70
C THR A 257 1.12 -4.68 4.78
N LYS A 258 0.06 -4.08 5.33
CA LYS A 258 -0.90 -3.28 4.57
C LYS A 258 -0.18 -2.10 3.90
N THR A 259 0.63 -1.35 4.64
CA THR A 259 1.38 -0.19 4.10
C THR A 259 2.32 -0.60 2.98
N ALA A 260 3.13 -1.64 3.16
CA ALA A 260 4.06 -2.13 2.14
C ALA A 260 3.32 -2.67 0.89
N ALA A 261 2.19 -3.36 1.09
CA ALA A 261 1.34 -3.80 -0.02
C ALA A 261 0.76 -2.63 -0.80
N THR A 262 0.20 -1.61 -0.13
CA THR A 262 -0.30 -0.39 -0.79
C THR A 262 0.80 0.33 -1.53
N ALA A 263 1.97 0.53 -0.91
CA ALA A 263 3.10 1.20 -1.55
C ALA A 263 3.57 0.44 -2.82
N LEU A 264 3.56 -0.89 -2.79
CA LEU A 264 3.89 -1.70 -3.97
C LEU A 264 2.79 -1.59 -5.04
N LYS A 265 1.51 -1.65 -4.65
CA LYS A 265 0.37 -1.50 -5.57
C LYS A 265 0.38 -0.15 -6.29
N ASN A 266 0.73 0.93 -5.59
CA ASN A 266 0.84 2.27 -6.16
C ASN A 266 1.94 2.40 -7.22
N THR A 267 2.86 1.43 -7.33
CA THR A 267 3.82 1.36 -8.43
C THR A 267 3.27 0.69 -9.70
N GLY A 268 1.96 0.38 -9.73
CA GLY A 268 1.31 -0.33 -10.83
C GLY A 268 1.45 -1.85 -10.75
N VAL A 269 1.89 -2.40 -9.61
CA VAL A 269 2.02 -3.85 -9.42
C VAL A 269 0.70 -4.44 -8.92
N THR A 270 0.18 -5.46 -9.60
CA THR A 270 -0.96 -6.24 -9.11
C THR A 270 -0.49 -7.29 -8.11
N VAL A 271 -1.09 -7.32 -6.92
CA VAL A 271 -0.75 -8.27 -5.86
C VAL A 271 -1.89 -9.28 -5.71
N ILE A 272 -1.54 -10.57 -5.79
CA ILE A 272 -2.41 -11.72 -5.54
C ILE A 272 -1.95 -12.36 -4.24
N SER A 273 -2.88 -12.62 -3.32
CA SER A 273 -2.56 -13.23 -2.02
C SER A 273 -3.13 -14.65 -1.93
N VAL A 274 -2.31 -15.59 -1.50
CA VAL A 274 -2.63 -17.01 -1.33
C VAL A 274 -2.35 -17.38 0.12
N GLY A 275 -3.40 -17.48 0.92
CA GLY A 275 -3.32 -17.88 2.31
C GLY A 275 -3.48 -19.38 2.52
N ILE A 276 -2.72 -19.94 3.46
CA ILE A 276 -2.78 -21.36 3.81
C ILE A 276 -3.20 -21.48 5.28
N GLY A 277 -4.30 -22.18 5.55
CA GLY A 277 -4.87 -22.30 6.90
C GLY A 277 -6.03 -21.34 7.16
N GLY A 278 -6.43 -21.23 8.43
CA GLY A 278 -7.59 -20.43 8.86
C GLY A 278 -7.22 -19.11 9.54
N GLY A 279 -8.08 -18.10 9.43
CA GLY A 279 -7.98 -16.84 10.17
C GLY A 279 -7.21 -15.70 9.49
N LEU A 280 -6.90 -15.85 8.20
CA LEU A 280 -6.02 -14.92 7.46
C LEU A 280 -6.77 -13.91 6.57
N GLN A 281 -8.10 -13.99 6.50
CA GLN A 281 -8.89 -13.36 5.44
C GLN A 281 -8.73 -11.84 5.39
N GLU A 282 -8.64 -11.17 6.54
CA GLU A 282 -8.47 -9.72 6.61
C GLU A 282 -7.07 -9.29 6.15
N GLU A 283 -6.04 -10.03 6.55
CA GLU A 283 -4.65 -9.73 6.19
C GLU A 283 -4.39 -9.95 4.70
N LEU A 284 -4.92 -11.04 4.15
CA LEU A 284 -4.83 -11.35 2.71
C LEU A 284 -5.55 -10.32 1.84
N LYS A 285 -6.70 -9.80 2.29
CA LYS A 285 -7.40 -8.70 1.60
C LYS A 285 -6.60 -7.41 1.60
N ASN A 286 -5.88 -7.13 2.69
CA ASN A 286 -5.02 -5.95 2.77
C ASN A 286 -3.79 -6.07 1.85
N ILE A 287 -3.29 -7.29 1.63
CA ILE A 287 -2.19 -7.57 0.71
C ILE A 287 -2.63 -7.48 -0.75
N ALA A 288 -3.75 -8.11 -1.10
CA ALA A 288 -4.20 -8.21 -2.48
C ALA A 288 -4.59 -6.84 -3.09
N SER A 289 -4.52 -6.74 -4.41
CA SER A 289 -5.00 -5.56 -5.15
C SER A 289 -6.52 -5.50 -5.26
N ASP A 290 -7.18 -6.66 -5.26
CA ASP A 290 -8.64 -6.77 -5.34
C ASP A 290 -9.12 -7.99 -4.55
N THR A 291 -10.38 -7.99 -4.12
CA THR A 291 -10.97 -9.12 -3.39
C THR A 291 -11.03 -10.42 -4.21
N ASN A 292 -11.07 -10.34 -5.55
CA ASN A 292 -10.98 -11.49 -6.45
C ASN A 292 -9.56 -12.08 -6.53
N TYR A 293 -8.55 -11.33 -6.08
CA TYR A 293 -7.16 -11.76 -6.01
C TYR A 293 -6.78 -12.37 -4.64
N VAL A 294 -7.78 -12.69 -3.82
CA VAL A 294 -7.60 -13.37 -2.53
C VAL A 294 -7.96 -14.84 -2.66
N PHE A 295 -6.96 -15.70 -2.47
CA PHE A 295 -7.12 -17.15 -2.47
C PHE A 295 -6.80 -17.72 -1.10
N SER A 296 -7.48 -18.82 -0.75
CA SER A 296 -7.22 -19.52 0.50
C SER A 296 -7.32 -21.02 0.30
N ALA A 297 -6.43 -21.75 0.95
CA ALA A 297 -6.44 -23.20 1.05
C ALA A 297 -6.54 -23.60 2.53
N ASP A 298 -7.39 -24.57 2.87
CA ASP A 298 -7.58 -24.98 4.28
C ASP A 298 -6.30 -25.49 4.95
N ASN A 299 -5.39 -26.06 4.17
CA ASN A 299 -4.05 -26.50 4.57
C ASN A 299 -3.20 -26.73 3.31
N PHE A 300 -1.90 -26.97 3.50
CA PHE A 300 -0.94 -27.18 2.41
C PHE A 300 -1.33 -28.28 1.40
N ASN A 301 -2.01 -29.36 1.84
CA ASN A 301 -2.45 -30.42 0.92
C ASN A 301 -3.58 -29.96 -0.03
N CYS A 302 -4.22 -28.84 0.26
CA CYS A 302 -5.33 -28.30 -0.51
C CYS A 302 -4.89 -27.26 -1.55
N LEU A 303 -3.61 -26.87 -1.57
CA LEU A 303 -3.04 -25.93 -2.53
C LEU A 303 -3.30 -26.33 -3.99
N GLY A 304 -3.21 -27.62 -4.31
CA GLY A 304 -3.50 -28.15 -5.64
C GLY A 304 -4.94 -27.93 -6.13
N ARG A 305 -5.89 -27.55 -5.26
CA ARG A 305 -7.28 -27.23 -5.67
C ARG A 305 -7.44 -25.79 -6.15
N ILE A 306 -6.51 -24.90 -5.82
CA ILE A 306 -6.63 -23.46 -6.12
C ILE A 306 -5.65 -23.01 -7.21
N GLU A 307 -4.62 -23.79 -7.52
CA GLU A 307 -3.60 -23.51 -8.52
C GLU A 307 -4.18 -23.02 -9.86
N LYS A 308 -5.10 -23.77 -10.47
CA LYS A 308 -5.77 -23.37 -11.73
C LYS A 308 -6.51 -22.03 -11.63
N ARG A 309 -7.10 -21.73 -10.48
CA ARG A 309 -7.84 -20.48 -10.25
C ARG A 309 -6.88 -19.29 -10.08
N VAL A 310 -5.77 -19.51 -9.37
CA VAL A 310 -4.69 -18.52 -9.24
C VAL A 310 -4.08 -18.24 -10.61
N ALA A 311 -3.77 -19.29 -11.39
CA ALA A 311 -3.28 -19.15 -12.76
C ALA A 311 -4.25 -18.35 -13.63
N ALA A 312 -5.54 -18.72 -13.65
CA ALA A 312 -6.56 -17.99 -14.40
C ALA A 312 -6.66 -16.51 -14.01
N SER A 313 -6.48 -16.21 -12.72
CA SER A 313 -6.54 -14.83 -12.20
C SER A 313 -5.33 -14.00 -12.61
N ILE A 314 -4.13 -14.60 -12.61
CA ILE A 314 -2.92 -13.98 -13.17
C ILE A 314 -3.14 -13.68 -14.67
N CYS A 315 -3.74 -14.61 -15.41
CA CYS A 315 -4.02 -14.43 -16.84
C CYS A 315 -5.09 -13.37 -17.15
N SER A 316 -5.92 -13.03 -16.17
CA SER A 316 -6.91 -11.96 -16.29
C SER A 316 -6.40 -10.60 -15.80
N VAL A 317 -5.21 -10.53 -15.21
CA VAL A 317 -4.63 -9.25 -14.79
C VAL A 317 -4.39 -8.40 -16.04
N PRO A 318 -4.98 -7.19 -16.13
CA PRO A 318 -4.73 -6.28 -17.23
C PRO A 318 -3.22 -5.97 -17.33
N GLU A 319 -2.67 -6.02 -18.51
CA GLU A 319 -1.28 -5.63 -18.76
C GLU A 319 -1.08 -4.15 -18.38
N THR A 320 -0.06 -3.86 -17.57
CA THR A 320 0.16 -2.51 -17.04
C THR A 320 0.84 -1.67 -18.10
N GLN A 321 0.09 -0.67 -18.58
CA GLN A 321 0.46 0.41 -19.49
C GLN A 321 1.10 -0.05 -20.80
N GLY A 322 0.31 0.04 -21.86
CA GLY A 322 0.80 -0.08 -23.22
C GLY A 322 0.61 -1.42 -23.88
N TYR A 323 -0.12 -2.37 -23.28
CA TYR A 323 -0.72 -3.46 -24.04
C TYR A 323 -2.12 -3.75 -23.50
N VAL A 324 -3.14 -3.59 -24.33
CA VAL A 324 -4.51 -4.06 -24.03
C VAL A 324 -4.89 -5.08 -25.08
N LYS A 325 -5.75 -6.04 -24.75
CA LYS A 325 -6.27 -6.94 -25.77
C LYS A 325 -7.14 -6.15 -26.77
N PRO A 326 -7.08 -6.48 -28.07
CA PRO A 326 -8.03 -5.96 -29.03
C PRO A 326 -9.47 -6.19 -28.57
N THR A 327 -10.30 -5.17 -28.70
CA THR A 327 -11.76 -5.27 -28.55
C THR A 327 -12.36 -6.30 -29.51
N ASP A 328 -11.73 -6.47 -30.68
CA ASP A 328 -12.00 -7.53 -31.63
C ASP A 328 -10.68 -8.16 -32.09
N PRO A 329 -10.40 -9.40 -31.68
CA PRO A 329 -9.18 -10.12 -32.05
C PRO A 329 -9.06 -10.44 -33.56
N GLU A 330 -10.17 -10.58 -34.29
CA GLU A 330 -10.11 -10.94 -35.73
C GLU A 330 -9.76 -9.74 -36.60
N SER A 331 -10.25 -8.55 -36.23
CA SER A 331 -9.96 -7.30 -36.93
C SER A 331 -8.79 -6.50 -36.33
N HIS A 332 -8.22 -6.99 -35.21
CA HIS A 332 -7.17 -6.32 -34.43
C HIS A 332 -7.58 -4.90 -33.98
N MET A 333 -8.87 -4.68 -33.74
CA MET A 333 -9.36 -3.37 -33.30
C MET A 333 -9.04 -3.12 -31.83
N CYS A 334 -8.39 -2.01 -31.55
CA CYS A 334 -8.00 -1.63 -30.20
C CYS A 334 -9.05 -0.78 -29.49
N PRO A 335 -9.09 -0.79 -28.14
CA PRO A 335 -9.88 0.16 -27.37
C PRO A 335 -9.48 1.61 -27.69
N GLU A 336 -10.38 2.56 -27.42
CA GLU A 336 -10.06 3.98 -27.56
C GLU A 336 -8.83 4.36 -26.72
N GLY A 337 -7.97 5.23 -27.25
CA GLY A 337 -6.67 5.57 -26.66
C GLY A 337 -5.57 4.51 -26.88
N PHE A 338 -5.82 3.48 -27.69
CA PHE A 338 -4.83 2.46 -28.03
C PHE A 338 -4.76 2.19 -29.54
N GLU A 339 -3.59 1.82 -30.03
CA GLU A 339 -3.35 1.42 -31.42
C GLU A 339 -2.81 -0.02 -31.53
N PRO A 340 -3.02 -0.73 -32.66
CA PRO A 340 -2.51 -2.09 -32.82
C PRO A 340 -0.99 -2.13 -32.71
N ASN A 341 -0.46 -3.03 -31.89
CA ASN A 341 0.99 -3.19 -31.76
C ASN A 341 1.60 -3.70 -33.08
N PRO A 342 2.55 -2.96 -33.68
CA PRO A 342 3.18 -3.36 -34.94
C PRO A 342 3.94 -4.69 -34.88
N ASN A 343 4.38 -5.09 -33.68
CA ASN A 343 5.18 -6.29 -33.46
C ASN A 343 4.35 -7.49 -33.00
N ASN A 344 3.11 -7.27 -32.54
CA ASN A 344 2.22 -8.33 -32.08
C ASN A 344 0.75 -7.88 -32.26
N PRO A 345 0.09 -8.25 -33.37
CA PRO A 345 -1.29 -7.83 -33.65
C PRO A 345 -2.31 -8.24 -32.58
N SER A 346 -2.00 -9.24 -31.77
CA SER A 346 -2.84 -9.69 -30.64
C SER A 346 -2.82 -8.73 -29.44
N THR A 347 -2.09 -7.62 -29.50
CA THR A 347 -2.01 -6.61 -28.44
C THR A 347 -2.11 -5.18 -28.99
N CYS A 348 -2.54 -4.26 -28.14
CA CYS A 348 -2.78 -2.86 -28.46
C CYS A 348 -1.90 -1.94 -27.61
N ILE A 349 -1.03 -1.14 -28.22
CA ILE A 349 -0.21 -0.16 -27.50
C ILE A 349 -0.97 1.08 -27.10
N ASP A 350 -0.62 1.61 -25.94
CA ASP A 350 -1.08 2.91 -25.47
C ASP A 350 -0.64 3.97 -26.47
N LEU A 351 -1.59 4.77 -26.93
CA LEU A 351 -1.29 5.88 -27.81
C LEU A 351 -0.88 7.05 -26.94
N ASP A 352 0.38 7.49 -27.00
CA ASP A 352 0.77 8.71 -26.31
C ASP A 352 0.16 9.93 -27.04
N GLU A 353 -1.03 10.37 -26.61
CA GLU A 353 -1.69 11.51 -27.23
C GLU A 353 -0.96 12.82 -26.94
N CYS A 354 -0.09 12.87 -25.91
CA CYS A 354 0.72 14.05 -25.61
C CYS A 354 1.82 14.27 -26.66
N GLU A 355 2.40 13.20 -27.21
CA GLU A 355 3.44 13.27 -28.26
C GLU A 355 2.87 13.44 -29.67
N THR A 356 1.67 12.94 -29.93
CA THR A 356 1.05 12.99 -31.26
C THR A 356 0.27 14.29 -31.51
N HIS A 357 -0.68 14.62 -30.63
CA HIS A 357 -1.46 15.86 -30.67
C HIS A 357 -2.07 16.14 -29.29
N SER A 358 -1.28 16.77 -28.41
CA SER A 358 -1.68 17.09 -27.03
C SER A 358 -3.08 17.74 -27.00
N PRO A 359 -4.09 17.06 -26.42
CA PRO A 359 -5.44 17.61 -26.34
C PRO A 359 -5.57 18.66 -25.22
N CYS A 360 -4.56 18.77 -24.35
CA CYS A 360 -4.52 19.70 -23.23
C CYS A 360 -4.08 21.12 -23.63
N GLU A 361 -4.71 22.14 -23.06
CA GLU A 361 -4.37 23.55 -23.29
C GLU A 361 -2.94 23.91 -22.84
N GLN A 362 -2.46 23.33 -21.72
CA GLN A 362 -1.17 23.72 -21.12
C GLN A 362 -0.18 22.57 -20.88
N VAL A 363 -0.50 21.63 -19.99
CA VAL A 363 0.40 20.52 -19.63
C VAL A 363 -0.35 19.21 -19.84
N CYS A 364 0.17 18.37 -20.71
CA CYS A 364 -0.35 17.03 -20.98
C CYS A 364 0.48 15.99 -20.23
N VAL A 365 -0.19 15.06 -19.57
CA VAL A 365 0.43 13.91 -18.90
C VAL A 365 -0.19 12.65 -19.50
N ASN A 366 0.61 11.85 -20.20
CA ASN A 366 0.13 10.61 -20.80
C ASN A 366 -0.27 9.61 -19.71
N ILE A 367 -1.43 8.95 -19.88
CA ILE A 367 -1.91 7.88 -19.01
C ILE A 367 -2.48 6.76 -19.90
N PRO A 368 -2.60 5.51 -19.43
CA PRO A 368 -3.09 4.43 -20.28
C PRO A 368 -4.50 4.69 -20.82
N GLY A 369 -4.62 4.69 -22.14
CA GLY A 369 -5.86 4.86 -22.89
C GLY A 369 -6.40 6.28 -22.89
N SER A 370 -5.64 7.26 -22.40
CA SER A 370 -6.09 8.66 -22.34
C SER A 370 -4.97 9.62 -21.96
N VAL A 371 -5.33 10.86 -21.63
CA VAL A 371 -4.40 11.81 -21.02
C VAL A 371 -5.01 12.42 -19.77
N ARG A 372 -4.13 12.93 -18.91
CA ARG A 372 -4.50 13.85 -17.84
C ARG A 372 -3.93 15.24 -18.13
N CYS A 373 -4.82 16.20 -18.27
CA CYS A 373 -4.42 17.60 -18.40
C CYS A 373 -4.14 18.21 -17.01
N THR A 374 -3.08 19.01 -16.94
CA THR A 374 -2.76 19.84 -15.77
C THR A 374 -2.43 21.26 -16.23
N CYS A 375 -2.49 22.22 -15.31
CA CYS A 375 -2.26 23.63 -15.62
C CYS A 375 -0.97 24.15 -14.99
N ARG A 376 -0.37 25.13 -15.66
CA ARG A 376 0.78 25.89 -15.13
C ARG A 376 0.30 26.84 -14.03
N GLY A 377 1.22 27.27 -13.18
CA GLY A 377 0.91 28.14 -12.05
C GLY A 377 0.14 29.40 -12.46
N GLY A 378 -0.86 29.76 -11.65
CA GLY A 378 -1.82 30.83 -11.94
C GLY A 378 -3.02 30.42 -12.81
N TYR A 379 -3.20 29.12 -13.09
CA TYR A 379 -4.36 28.55 -13.79
C TYR A 379 -4.87 27.30 -13.06
N SER A 380 -6.18 27.04 -13.12
CA SER A 380 -6.81 25.77 -12.70
C SER A 380 -7.44 25.07 -13.90
N ILE A 381 -7.65 23.76 -13.77
CA ILE A 381 -8.43 22.99 -14.74
C ILE A 381 -9.85 23.54 -14.76
N ASP A 382 -10.40 23.75 -15.96
CA ASP A 382 -11.78 24.17 -16.12
C ASP A 382 -12.72 22.99 -15.75
N PRO A 383 -13.64 23.16 -14.78
CA PRO A 383 -14.54 22.10 -14.34
C PRO A 383 -15.57 21.71 -15.41
N GLU A 384 -15.86 22.58 -16.39
CA GLU A 384 -16.76 22.27 -17.50
C GLU A 384 -16.04 21.60 -18.67
N ASP A 385 -14.72 21.78 -18.78
CA ASP A 385 -13.87 21.20 -19.83
C ASP A 385 -12.47 20.89 -19.29
N THR A 386 -12.25 19.64 -18.88
CA THR A 386 -11.01 19.21 -18.23
C THR A 386 -9.76 19.30 -19.13
N THR A 387 -9.93 19.59 -20.42
CA THR A 387 -8.80 19.81 -21.35
C THR A 387 -8.26 21.24 -21.30
N ARG A 388 -8.98 22.16 -20.66
CA ARG A 388 -8.71 23.60 -20.67
C ARG A 388 -8.27 24.12 -19.31
N CYS A 389 -7.56 25.25 -19.35
CA CYS A 389 -7.03 25.91 -18.19
C CYS A 389 -7.64 27.31 -18.05
N LYS A 390 -8.36 27.53 -16.96
CA LYS A 390 -8.94 28.83 -16.62
C LYS A 390 -7.94 29.63 -15.80
N ALA A 391 -7.69 30.87 -16.20
CA ALA A 391 -6.85 31.78 -15.43
C ALA A 391 -7.46 31.99 -14.04
N LEU A 392 -6.65 31.83 -13.00
CA LEU A 392 -7.10 32.09 -11.64
C LEU A 392 -7.39 33.57 -11.49
N SER A 393 -8.61 33.91 -11.07
CA SER A 393 -8.93 35.21 -10.49
C SER A 393 -8.73 35.11 -8.98
N PRO A 394 -7.58 35.55 -8.43
CA PRO A 394 -7.25 35.24 -7.06
C PRO A 394 -8.27 35.85 -6.12
N CYS A 395 -8.69 35.08 -5.11
CA CYS A 395 -9.48 35.60 -4.01
C CYS A 395 -8.74 36.79 -3.38
N THR A 396 -9.37 37.97 -3.45
CA THR A 396 -8.87 39.19 -2.82
C THR A 396 -9.44 39.41 -1.41
N ASP A 397 -10.32 38.52 -0.96
CA ASP A 397 -10.93 38.63 0.35
C ASP A 397 -9.89 38.48 1.45
N LEU A 398 -10.15 39.20 2.54
CA LEU A 398 -9.35 39.12 3.74
C LEU A 398 -9.73 37.84 4.48
N VAL A 399 -8.85 36.83 4.51
CA VAL A 399 -9.13 35.53 5.15
C VAL A 399 -7.86 34.96 5.82
N ASP A 400 -8.00 34.35 6.98
CA ASP A 400 -6.93 33.64 7.66
C ASP A 400 -7.18 32.13 7.56
N ILE A 401 -6.26 31.39 6.95
CA ILE A 401 -6.42 29.96 6.64
C ILE A 401 -5.34 29.16 7.34
N VAL A 402 -5.73 28.13 8.09
CA VAL A 402 -4.80 27.14 8.65
C VAL A 402 -5.03 25.79 7.99
N PHE A 403 -4.00 25.27 7.32
CA PHE A 403 -3.99 23.90 6.83
C PHE A 403 -3.72 22.92 7.97
N LEU A 404 -4.58 21.90 8.08
CA LEU A 404 -4.39 20.74 8.92
C LEU A 404 -4.19 19.53 8.00
N ILE A 405 -2.93 19.12 7.83
CA ILE A 405 -2.53 18.14 6.82
C ILE A 405 -2.18 16.83 7.51
N ASP A 406 -2.79 15.75 7.06
CA ASP A 406 -2.50 14.42 7.56
C ASP A 406 -1.13 13.93 7.06
N GLU A 407 -0.27 13.47 7.98
CA GLU A 407 1.03 12.85 7.68
C GLU A 407 1.09 11.40 8.20
N SER A 408 -0.07 10.81 8.46
CA SER A 408 -0.18 9.47 9.03
C SER A 408 0.34 8.39 8.08
N GLY A 409 0.70 7.25 8.66
CA GLY A 409 1.27 6.11 7.96
C GLY A 409 0.37 5.47 6.90
N SER A 410 -0.94 5.75 6.91
CA SER A 410 -1.90 5.28 5.90
C SER A 410 -1.69 5.96 4.55
N ILE A 411 -1.25 7.23 4.57
CA ILE A 411 -1.05 8.04 3.37
C ILE A 411 0.14 7.52 2.58
N GLY A 412 1.29 7.37 3.24
CA GLY A 412 2.56 7.04 2.58
C GLY A 412 3.21 8.26 1.93
N ILE A 413 4.54 8.21 1.79
CA ILE A 413 5.35 9.37 1.36
C ILE A 413 4.95 9.94 -0.02
N ASP A 414 4.60 9.08 -0.99
CA ASP A 414 4.27 9.53 -2.35
C ASP A 414 2.94 10.31 -2.38
N ASN A 415 1.93 9.83 -1.66
CA ASN A 415 0.64 10.51 -1.54
C ASN A 415 0.74 11.76 -0.67
N PHE A 416 1.62 11.76 0.33
CA PHE A 416 1.93 12.96 1.10
C PHE A 416 2.55 14.04 0.21
N GLU A 417 3.44 13.68 -0.72
CA GLU A 417 3.98 14.62 -1.72
C GLU A 417 2.87 15.20 -2.62
N VAL A 418 1.87 14.37 -3.00
CA VAL A 418 0.69 14.85 -3.74
C VAL A 418 -0.14 15.83 -2.90
N GLN A 419 -0.39 15.54 -1.62
CA GLN A 419 -1.08 16.47 -0.73
C GLN A 419 -0.34 17.79 -0.57
N GLN A 420 0.99 17.75 -0.36
CA GLN A 420 1.82 18.95 -0.24
C GLN A 420 1.70 19.84 -1.48
N LYS A 421 1.75 19.24 -2.66
CA LYS A 421 1.58 19.95 -3.94
C LYS A 421 0.17 20.53 -4.07
N PHE A 422 -0.86 19.78 -3.72
CA PHE A 422 -2.24 20.25 -3.72
C PHE A 422 -2.44 21.47 -2.81
N VAL A 423 -2.02 21.40 -1.53
CA VAL A 423 -2.20 22.54 -0.61
C VAL A 423 -1.35 23.75 -1.01
N ALA A 424 -0.15 23.53 -1.58
CA ALA A 424 0.69 24.61 -2.11
C ALA A 424 0.02 25.28 -3.32
N LYS A 425 -0.51 24.49 -4.26
CA LYS A 425 -1.21 24.97 -5.45
C LYS A 425 -2.52 25.69 -5.11
N LEU A 426 -3.26 25.20 -4.12
CA LEU A 426 -4.46 25.87 -3.62
C LEU A 426 -4.17 27.31 -3.15
N THR A 427 -2.98 27.59 -2.61
CA THR A 427 -2.62 28.96 -2.21
C THR A 427 -2.48 29.93 -3.40
N GLU A 428 -2.28 29.44 -4.62
CA GLU A 428 -2.22 30.26 -5.84
C GLU A 428 -3.57 30.89 -6.19
N HIS A 429 -4.66 30.33 -5.67
CA HIS A 429 -6.01 30.88 -5.82
C HIS A 429 -6.26 32.11 -4.93
N PHE A 430 -5.30 32.53 -4.11
CA PHE A 430 -5.46 33.63 -3.17
C PHE A 430 -4.41 34.71 -3.36
N ASN A 431 -4.81 35.97 -3.13
CA ASN A 431 -3.85 37.06 -3.00
C ASN A 431 -3.15 36.97 -1.63
N VAL A 432 -1.98 36.32 -1.58
CA VAL A 432 -1.23 36.14 -0.33
C VAL A 432 -0.71 37.46 0.22
N GLY A 433 -0.93 37.69 1.51
CA GLY A 433 -0.31 38.78 2.26
C GLY A 433 -1.29 39.57 3.13
N TYR A 434 -0.81 40.69 3.69
CA TYR A 434 -1.55 41.45 4.71
C TYR A 434 -2.93 41.96 4.28
N LYS A 435 -3.15 42.14 2.97
CA LYS A 435 -4.39 42.65 2.36
C LYS A 435 -5.29 41.56 1.76
N GLY A 436 -4.86 40.30 1.77
CA GLY A 436 -5.65 39.18 1.27
C GLY A 436 -5.54 38.00 2.23
N ALA A 437 -5.17 36.83 1.74
CA ALA A 437 -5.07 35.61 2.55
C ALA A 437 -3.78 35.53 3.36
N ARG A 438 -3.87 35.04 4.60
CA ARG A 438 -2.72 34.56 5.39
C ARG A 438 -2.84 33.07 5.62
N PHE A 439 -1.70 32.38 5.66
CA PHE A 439 -1.65 30.93 5.76
C PHE A 439 -0.81 30.48 6.95
N GLY A 440 -1.36 29.58 7.74
CA GLY A 440 -0.65 28.76 8.71
C GLY A 440 -0.76 27.30 8.29
N ALA A 441 0.12 26.45 8.79
CA ALA A 441 0.04 25.02 8.50
C ALA A 441 0.57 24.18 9.66
N LEU A 442 -0.06 23.03 9.86
CA LEU A 442 0.42 21.96 10.71
C LEU A 442 0.18 20.60 10.06
N LEU A 443 1.09 19.68 10.36
CA LEU A 443 0.94 18.27 10.09
C LEU A 443 0.39 17.57 11.33
N PHE A 444 -0.41 16.51 11.14
CA PHE A 444 -0.84 15.64 12.23
C PHE A 444 -0.68 14.17 11.87
N ALA A 445 -0.25 13.40 12.86
CA ALA A 445 -0.35 11.95 12.90
C ALA A 445 -0.47 11.51 14.36
N THR A 446 0.51 10.78 14.90
CA THR A 446 0.58 10.48 16.34
C THR A 446 0.89 11.71 17.18
N LYS A 447 1.49 12.73 16.56
CA LYS A 447 1.83 14.02 17.15
C LYS A 447 1.41 15.12 16.18
N VAL A 448 1.36 16.35 16.67
CA VAL A 448 1.18 17.52 15.83
C VAL A 448 2.53 18.18 15.59
N GLN A 449 2.83 18.47 14.33
CA GLN A 449 3.98 19.26 13.93
C GLN A 449 3.50 20.56 13.31
N LYS A 450 3.71 21.67 14.00
CA LYS A 450 3.46 22.99 13.42
C LYS A 450 4.54 23.32 12.40
N LEU A 451 4.13 23.68 11.18
CA LEU A 451 5.05 24.16 10.15
C LEU A 451 5.29 25.66 10.31
N PHE A 452 4.22 26.47 10.31
CA PHE A 452 4.32 27.92 10.43
C PHE A 452 3.01 28.58 10.92
N ASP A 453 3.17 29.76 11.53
CA ASP A 453 2.08 30.66 11.99
C ASP A 453 1.60 31.58 10.83
N LEU A 454 0.42 32.21 10.94
CA LEU A 454 -0.22 32.99 9.85
C LEU A 454 0.60 34.20 9.37
N ASP A 455 1.47 34.76 10.21
CA ASP A 455 2.35 35.89 9.89
C ASP A 455 3.79 35.49 9.52
N THR A 456 4.08 34.19 9.42
CA THR A 456 5.43 33.70 9.10
C THR A 456 5.83 34.08 7.68
N TYR A 457 4.93 33.90 6.72
CA TYR A 457 5.20 34.11 5.30
C TYR A 457 4.19 35.10 4.69
N SER A 458 4.67 35.87 3.72
CA SER A 458 3.86 36.86 2.98
C SER A 458 3.95 36.71 1.47
N SER A 459 4.60 35.65 1.00
CA SER A 459 4.71 35.31 -0.42
C SER A 459 4.24 33.88 -0.66
N GLN A 460 3.60 33.64 -1.80
CA GLN A 460 3.17 32.31 -2.22
C GLN A 460 4.37 31.36 -2.37
N ALA A 461 5.50 31.85 -2.88
CA ALA A 461 6.70 31.05 -3.08
C ALA A 461 7.29 30.51 -1.76
N ASP A 462 7.30 31.31 -0.69
CA ASP A 462 7.80 30.88 0.61
C ASP A 462 6.86 29.87 1.28
N ILE A 463 5.55 30.07 1.16
CA ILE A 463 4.53 29.13 1.64
C ILE A 463 4.67 27.79 0.92
N ALA A 464 4.70 27.81 -0.42
CA ALA A 464 4.86 26.61 -1.23
C ALA A 464 6.16 25.87 -0.90
N SER A 465 7.28 26.59 -0.74
CA SER A 465 8.57 26.00 -0.37
C SER A 465 8.52 25.34 1.01
N SER A 466 7.84 25.95 1.99
CA SER A 466 7.69 25.37 3.32
C SER A 466 6.77 24.16 3.34
N LEU A 467 5.68 24.17 2.55
CA LEU A 467 4.74 23.06 2.47
C LEU A 467 5.39 21.85 1.78
N ILE A 468 6.02 22.06 0.62
CA ILE A 468 6.70 21.02 -0.16
C ILE A 468 7.95 20.49 0.56
N GLY A 469 8.63 21.33 1.33
CA GLY A 469 9.83 20.95 2.09
C GLY A 469 9.54 20.22 3.41
N ALA A 470 8.28 20.06 3.80
CA ALA A 470 7.95 19.41 5.07
C ALA A 470 8.29 17.91 5.03
N GLU A 471 8.93 17.41 6.08
CA GLU A 471 9.32 16.00 6.19
C GLU A 471 8.12 15.14 6.62
N TYR A 472 7.97 13.98 6.00
CA TYR A 472 6.93 13.01 6.33
C TYR A 472 7.23 12.30 7.66
N GLY A 473 6.36 12.47 8.66
CA GLY A 473 6.59 11.99 10.03
C GLY A 473 6.13 10.56 10.37
N GLU A 474 5.20 9.99 9.60
CA GLU A 474 4.48 8.73 9.89
C GLU A 474 3.72 8.70 11.24
N GLY A 475 2.77 7.78 11.39
CA GLY A 475 2.05 7.57 12.65
C GLY A 475 0.58 7.19 12.48
N GLY A 476 -0.19 7.28 13.56
CA GLY A 476 -1.64 7.05 13.52
C GLY A 476 -2.42 8.29 13.10
N THR A 477 -3.61 8.11 12.53
CA THR A 477 -4.47 9.19 12.05
C THR A 477 -5.29 9.81 13.21
N ASN A 478 -4.71 10.81 13.88
CA ASN A 478 -5.34 11.45 15.06
C ASN A 478 -5.74 12.91 14.76
N THR A 479 -6.72 13.11 13.87
CA THR A 479 -7.19 14.44 13.42
C THR A 479 -7.60 15.34 14.58
N HIS A 480 -8.17 14.76 15.64
CA HIS A 480 -8.53 15.47 16.87
C HIS A 480 -7.34 16.19 17.54
N LEU A 481 -6.11 15.64 17.47
CA LEU A 481 -4.93 16.28 18.04
C LEU A 481 -4.60 17.58 17.32
N GLY A 482 -4.70 17.58 15.98
CA GLY A 482 -4.47 18.77 15.16
C GLY A 482 -5.51 19.87 15.43
N LEU A 483 -6.80 19.50 15.46
CA LEU A 483 -7.88 20.43 15.79
C LEU A 483 -7.72 21.01 17.20
N ASN A 484 -7.40 20.17 18.20
CA ASN A 484 -7.11 20.59 19.56
C ASN A 484 -5.91 21.55 19.60
N TYR A 485 -4.84 21.25 18.86
CA TYR A 485 -3.66 22.11 18.81
C TYR A 485 -3.99 23.51 18.28
N ILE A 486 -4.80 23.61 17.21
CA ILE A 486 -5.24 24.90 16.65
C ILE A 486 -6.00 25.71 17.70
N ALA A 487 -6.95 25.09 18.39
CA ALA A 487 -7.78 25.73 19.40
C ALA A 487 -6.97 26.16 20.64
N ASP A 488 -6.16 25.25 21.18
CA ASP A 488 -5.48 25.41 22.46
C ASP A 488 -4.26 26.35 22.34
N ASN A 489 -3.64 26.43 21.15
CA ASN A 489 -2.52 27.34 20.89
C ASN A 489 -2.96 28.67 20.26
N HIS A 490 -4.28 28.88 20.09
CA HIS A 490 -4.87 30.09 19.53
C HIS A 490 -4.20 30.51 18.21
N MET A 491 -4.13 29.60 17.24
CA MET A 491 -3.44 29.84 15.96
C MET A 491 -3.98 31.03 15.17
N PHE A 492 -5.25 31.42 15.40
CA PHE A 492 -5.89 32.61 14.83
C PHE A 492 -5.78 33.88 15.71
N SER A 493 -4.94 33.86 16.75
CA SER A 493 -4.70 35.05 17.57
C SER A 493 -3.83 36.08 16.84
N THR A 494 -3.95 37.34 17.24
CA THR A 494 -3.15 38.44 16.68
C THR A 494 -1.64 38.27 16.87
N SER A 495 -1.20 37.56 17.92
CA SER A 495 0.20 37.21 18.15
C SER A 495 0.74 36.10 17.24
N LYS A 496 -0.15 35.49 16.46
CA LYS A 496 0.12 34.44 15.46
C LYS A 496 -0.25 34.86 14.05
N GLY A 497 -0.56 36.14 13.85
CA GLY A 497 -0.93 36.70 12.56
C GLY A 497 -2.42 36.71 12.25
N GLY A 498 -3.29 36.26 13.16
CA GLY A 498 -4.74 36.34 12.97
C GLY A 498 -5.26 37.78 12.99
N ARG A 499 -6.36 38.02 12.27
CA ARG A 499 -6.96 39.34 12.06
C ARG A 499 -8.42 39.31 12.45
N SER A 500 -8.80 40.14 13.41
CA SER A 500 -10.18 40.21 13.92
C SER A 500 -11.23 40.65 12.89
N ASN A 501 -10.81 41.16 11.73
CA ASN A 501 -11.67 41.55 10.62
C ASN A 501 -11.61 40.58 9.42
N ALA A 502 -10.91 39.44 9.56
CA ALA A 502 -10.85 38.37 8.57
C ALA A 502 -11.61 37.14 9.11
N PRO A 503 -12.29 36.35 8.28
CA PRO A 503 -12.79 35.05 8.67
C PRO A 503 -11.63 34.08 8.93
N ASP A 504 -11.78 33.27 9.97
CA ASP A 504 -10.84 32.19 10.31
C ASP A 504 -11.32 30.87 9.72
N VAL A 505 -10.46 30.20 8.95
CA VAL A 505 -10.79 28.96 8.24
C VAL A 505 -9.74 27.89 8.50
N VAL A 506 -10.17 26.68 8.85
CA VAL A 506 -9.34 25.47 8.85
C VAL A 506 -9.71 24.62 7.65
N ILE A 507 -8.71 24.19 6.88
CA ILE A 507 -8.87 23.18 5.83
C ILE A 507 -8.17 21.92 6.32
N ALA A 508 -8.94 20.89 6.65
CA ALA A 508 -8.44 19.62 7.17
C ALA A 508 -8.45 18.55 6.08
N LEU A 509 -7.27 18.01 5.75
CA LEU A 509 -7.09 16.93 4.79
C LEU A 509 -6.85 15.63 5.55
N THR A 510 -7.52 14.53 5.19
CA THR A 510 -7.41 13.22 5.87
C THR A 510 -7.71 12.08 4.91
N ASP A 511 -7.01 10.94 5.05
CA ASP A 511 -7.21 9.75 4.20
C ASP A 511 -7.95 8.59 4.89
N GLY A 512 -8.26 8.74 6.18
CA GLY A 512 -8.82 7.66 6.98
C GLY A 512 -9.68 8.12 8.15
N ASP A 513 -10.24 7.11 8.81
CA ASP A 513 -11.05 7.25 10.01
C ASP A 513 -10.22 7.79 11.17
N CYS A 514 -10.76 8.79 11.86
CA CYS A 514 -10.11 9.29 13.06
C CYS A 514 -10.10 8.20 14.13
N SER A 515 -8.94 7.95 14.73
CA SER A 515 -8.79 6.99 15.84
C SER A 515 -9.73 7.26 17.04
N ASN A 516 -10.25 8.48 17.16
CA ASN A 516 -11.17 8.92 18.20
C ASN A 516 -12.15 9.96 17.63
N SER A 517 -13.24 9.48 17.04
CA SER A 517 -14.26 10.32 16.42
C SER A 517 -14.97 11.25 17.42
N GLU A 518 -15.23 10.80 18.65
CA GLU A 518 -15.85 11.63 19.69
C GLU A 518 -14.98 12.83 20.10
N GLU A 519 -13.66 12.64 20.21
CA GLU A 519 -12.77 13.75 20.52
C GLU A 519 -12.60 14.70 19.33
N MET A 520 -12.61 14.18 18.10
CA MET A 520 -12.63 15.00 16.89
C MET A 520 -13.88 15.90 16.85
N LYS A 521 -15.06 15.35 17.18
CA LYS A 521 -16.32 16.10 17.28
C LYS A 521 -16.22 17.23 18.30
N ARG A 522 -15.67 16.95 19.48
CA ARG A 522 -15.45 17.99 20.50
C ARG A 522 -14.45 19.05 20.04
N ALA A 523 -13.34 18.64 19.46
CA ALA A 523 -12.30 19.55 18.98
C ALA A 523 -12.82 20.51 17.90
N SER A 524 -13.53 19.96 16.90
CA SER A 524 -14.15 20.76 15.86
C SER A 524 -15.25 21.67 16.41
N ALA A 525 -16.09 21.20 17.33
CA ALA A 525 -17.11 22.03 18.00
C ALA A 525 -16.47 23.23 18.73
N ARG A 526 -15.36 23.02 19.44
CA ARG A 526 -14.66 24.14 20.11
C ARG A 526 -14.12 25.18 19.13
N LEU A 527 -13.58 24.75 17.98
CA LEU A 527 -13.15 25.69 16.93
C LEU A 527 -14.35 26.45 16.35
N LYS A 528 -15.45 25.74 16.08
CA LYS A 528 -16.70 26.33 15.59
C LYS A 528 -17.27 27.36 16.57
N ASP A 529 -17.25 27.08 17.86
CA ASP A 529 -17.66 28.01 18.93
C ASP A 529 -16.75 29.26 19.04
N GLN A 530 -15.49 29.15 18.60
CA GLN A 530 -14.56 30.28 18.49
C GLN A 530 -14.78 31.12 17.22
N GLY A 531 -15.75 30.76 16.38
CA GLY A 531 -16.01 31.43 15.11
C GLY A 531 -15.14 30.94 13.95
N VAL A 532 -14.36 29.86 14.16
CA VAL A 532 -13.53 29.26 13.12
C VAL A 532 -14.38 28.33 12.27
N ARG A 533 -14.31 28.49 10.95
CA ARG A 533 -14.99 27.62 9.99
C ARG A 533 -14.09 26.46 9.57
N VAL A 534 -14.60 25.23 9.58
CA VAL A 534 -13.84 24.02 9.25
C VAL A 534 -14.34 23.43 7.93
N LEU A 535 -13.45 23.31 6.95
CA LEU A 535 -13.64 22.60 5.69
C LEU A 535 -12.90 21.26 5.77
N ALA A 536 -13.60 20.17 5.47
CA ALA A 536 -13.10 18.81 5.55
C ALA A 536 -12.86 18.23 4.15
N VAL A 537 -11.65 17.73 3.88
CA VAL A 537 -11.26 17.09 2.62
C VAL A 537 -10.88 15.64 2.91
N GLY A 538 -11.73 14.71 2.50
CA GLY A 538 -11.48 13.28 2.55
C GLY A 538 -10.86 12.74 1.26
N ILE A 539 -9.85 11.89 1.37
CA ILE A 539 -9.17 11.30 0.22
C ILE A 539 -9.18 9.78 0.35
N GLY A 540 -9.75 9.07 -0.62
CA GLY A 540 -9.81 7.61 -0.63
C GLY A 540 -11.21 7.05 -0.39
N ASP A 541 -11.47 5.87 -0.94
CA ASP A 541 -12.76 5.16 -0.81
C ASP A 541 -13.06 4.65 0.60
N GLN A 542 -12.09 4.70 1.51
CA GLN A 542 -12.21 4.25 2.89
C GLN A 542 -12.57 5.38 3.86
N VAL A 543 -12.73 6.62 3.37
CA VAL A 543 -13.04 7.74 4.25
C VAL A 543 -14.50 7.70 4.70
N ASN A 544 -14.70 7.73 6.02
CA ASN A 544 -16.02 7.84 6.60
C ASN A 544 -16.60 9.25 6.40
N THR A 545 -17.47 9.39 5.40
CA THR A 545 -18.16 10.64 5.07
C THR A 545 -18.97 11.21 6.24
N HIS A 546 -19.45 10.38 7.17
CA HIS A 546 -20.13 10.86 8.38
C HIS A 546 -19.16 11.59 9.32
N GLU A 547 -17.92 11.11 9.47
CA GLU A 547 -16.90 11.80 10.28
C GLU A 547 -16.49 13.13 9.67
N LEU A 548 -16.38 13.21 8.34
CA LEU A 548 -16.11 14.49 7.66
C LEU A 548 -17.21 15.52 7.91
N VAL A 549 -18.48 15.10 7.84
CA VAL A 549 -19.64 15.98 8.10
C VAL A 549 -19.65 16.47 9.55
N GLU A 550 -19.32 15.61 10.50
CA GLU A 550 -19.21 15.95 11.92
C GLU A 550 -18.07 16.94 12.21
N MET A 551 -16.94 16.78 11.50
CA MET A 551 -15.79 17.67 11.58
C MET A 551 -16.10 19.05 10.99
N ALA A 552 -16.71 19.07 9.81
CA ALA A 552 -16.97 20.28 9.05
C ALA A 552 -17.94 21.24 9.77
N SER A 553 -17.92 22.51 9.35
CA SER A 553 -18.89 23.52 9.82
C SER A 553 -20.26 23.40 9.16
N SER A 554 -20.32 22.82 7.97
CA SER A 554 -21.54 22.54 7.21
C SER A 554 -21.33 21.29 6.37
N SER A 555 -22.42 20.62 5.98
CA SER A 555 -22.34 19.54 4.97
C SER A 555 -21.83 20.04 3.61
N GLU A 556 -21.99 21.34 3.32
CA GLU A 556 -21.42 22.00 2.12
C GLU A 556 -19.91 22.30 2.26
N ASP A 557 -19.34 22.10 3.45
CA ASP A 557 -17.91 22.26 3.73
C ASP A 557 -17.16 20.91 3.68
N VAL A 558 -17.79 19.86 3.12
CA VAL A 558 -17.22 18.52 2.95
C VAL A 558 -16.89 18.28 1.48
N PHE A 559 -15.64 17.89 1.24
CA PHE A 559 -15.11 17.52 -0.07
C PHE A 559 -14.55 16.11 0.04
N ALA A 560 -14.77 15.30 -0.99
CA ALA A 560 -14.24 13.94 -1.04
C ALA A 560 -13.78 13.60 -2.46
N VAL A 561 -12.64 12.94 -2.55
CA VAL A 561 -12.11 12.36 -3.80
C VAL A 561 -11.75 10.90 -3.56
N SER A 562 -11.93 10.04 -4.56
CA SER A 562 -11.66 8.59 -4.42
C SER A 562 -10.17 8.24 -4.35
N GLU A 563 -9.29 9.15 -4.81
CA GLU A 563 -7.83 8.98 -4.78
C GLU A 563 -7.10 10.32 -4.79
N PHE A 564 -5.84 10.32 -4.35
CA PHE A 564 -5.00 11.53 -4.27
C PHE A 564 -4.79 12.20 -5.62
N ALA A 565 -4.77 11.43 -6.71
CA ALA A 565 -4.58 11.95 -8.07
C ALA A 565 -5.73 12.87 -8.54
N LEU A 566 -6.87 12.86 -7.84
CA LEU A 566 -8.05 13.66 -8.16
C LEU A 566 -8.16 14.95 -7.34
N LEU A 567 -7.22 15.23 -6.42
CA LEU A 567 -7.24 16.43 -5.59
C LEU A 567 -7.28 17.73 -6.40
N ASP A 568 -6.59 17.77 -7.54
CA ASP A 568 -6.55 18.95 -8.43
C ASP A 568 -7.95 19.36 -8.93
N TYR A 569 -8.92 18.44 -9.00
CA TYR A 569 -10.28 18.74 -9.48
C TYR A 569 -11.16 19.45 -8.45
N ILE A 570 -10.78 19.44 -7.17
CA ILE A 570 -11.57 20.10 -6.11
C ILE A 570 -11.04 21.48 -5.74
N GLU A 571 -9.92 21.92 -6.31
CA GLU A 571 -9.27 23.22 -6.00
C GLU A 571 -10.24 24.40 -6.14
N GLU A 572 -10.87 24.57 -7.30
CA GLU A 572 -11.79 25.70 -7.56
C GLU A 572 -13.03 25.64 -6.67
N SER A 573 -13.60 24.44 -6.45
CA SER A 573 -14.77 24.28 -5.58
C SER A 573 -14.44 24.63 -4.12
N LEU A 574 -13.27 24.22 -3.65
CA LEU A 574 -12.77 24.52 -2.31
C LEU A 574 -12.49 26.02 -2.14
N THR A 575 -11.85 26.65 -3.14
CA THR A 575 -11.64 28.11 -3.16
C THR A 575 -12.96 28.88 -3.16
N ASN A 576 -13.90 28.53 -4.04
CA ASN A 576 -15.20 29.20 -4.15
C ASN A 576 -16.02 29.07 -2.86
N ARG A 577 -15.80 27.99 -2.11
CA ARG A 577 -16.45 27.79 -0.81
C ARG A 577 -15.91 28.76 0.26
N ILE A 578 -14.67 29.21 0.14
CA ILE A 578 -14.04 30.21 1.04
C ILE A 578 -14.32 31.63 0.56
N CYS A 579 -14.10 31.89 -0.73
CA CYS A 579 -14.32 33.17 -1.37
C CYS A 579 -15.26 33.00 -2.58
N PRO A 580 -16.59 33.11 -2.39
CA PRO A 580 -17.52 32.97 -3.49
C PRO A 580 -17.30 34.12 -4.46
N SER A 581 -17.03 33.79 -5.73
CA SER A 581 -17.03 34.80 -6.79
C SER A 581 -18.42 35.43 -6.86
N THR A 582 -18.58 36.62 -6.28
CA THR A 582 -19.80 37.41 -6.45
C THR A 582 -20.00 37.62 -7.94
N SER A 583 -21.15 37.18 -8.46
CA SER A 583 -21.51 37.41 -9.87
C SER A 583 -21.39 38.91 -10.14
N ARG A 584 -20.41 39.31 -10.95
CA ARG A 584 -20.39 40.64 -11.56
C ARG A 584 -21.21 40.62 -12.83
#